data_AF-A0A9X1WTY9-F1
#
_entry.id   AF-A0A9X1WTY9-F1
#
_cell.length_a   1.000
_cell.length_b   1.000
_cell.length_c   1.000
_cell.angle_alpha   90.00
_cell.angle_beta   90.00
_cell.angle_gamma   90.00
#
_symmetry.space_group_name_H-M   'P 1'
#
loop_
_entity.id
_entity.type
_entity.pdbx_description
1 polymer ?
#
loop_
_entity_poly.entity_id
_entity_poly.type
_entity_poly.pdbx_seq_one_letter_code
_entity_poly.pdbx_strand_id
1 'polypeptide(L)'
;MQQFAVVLQETRKWFQSFRLYGILAPIELHLLFGALGVQFLYDLLISILPYSSNHVLSFIFHTIPLLVIAQYAFWVGAWLTLVSSNVKYLPYALWINAFIILFPFGFGGLISALVYALLGYVLFKYSASSYANINRHPGEGSI
;
A
#
# COMPACT_ATOMS: atom_id res chain seq x y z
N MET A 1 24.16 6.56 2.63
CA MET A 1 23.19 5.51 2.24
C MET A 1 23.63 4.09 2.60
N GLN A 2 24.92 3.74 2.61
CA GLN A 2 25.39 2.38 2.89
C GLN A 2 24.92 1.83 4.25
N GLN A 3 24.90 2.64 5.31
CA GLN A 3 24.41 2.22 6.63
C GLN A 3 22.93 1.81 6.63
N PHE A 4 22.08 2.50 5.87
CA PHE A 4 20.66 2.14 5.75
C PHE A 4 20.47 0.85 4.93
N ALA A 5 21.29 0.65 3.90
CA ALA A 5 21.29 -0.60 3.11
C ALA A 5 21.68 -1.81 3.96
N VAL A 6 22.65 -1.65 4.88
CA VAL A 6 23.04 -2.70 5.84
C VAL A 6 21.89 -3.02 6.80
N VAL A 7 21.22 -2.01 7.35
CA VAL A 7 20.04 -2.22 8.21
C VAL A 7 18.93 -2.96 7.47
N LEU A 8 18.65 -2.62 6.22
CA LEU A 8 17.67 -3.33 5.39
C LEU A 8 18.07 -4.78 5.13
N GLN A 9 19.35 -5.04 4.86
CA GLN A 9 19.85 -6.41 4.67
C GLN A 9 19.70 -7.26 5.93
N GLU A 10 20.06 -6.72 7.10
CA GLU A 10 19.91 -7.45 8.37
C GLU A 10 18.44 -7.65 8.73
N THR A 11 17.59 -6.65 8.47
CA THR A 11 16.13 -6.78 8.67
C THR A 11 15.54 -7.87 7.77
N ARG A 12 15.99 -7.96 6.51
CA ARG A 12 15.61 -9.03 5.58
C ARG A 12 16.03 -10.40 6.10
N LYS A 13 17.28 -10.57 6.55
CA LYS A 13 17.76 -11.83 7.12
C LYS A 13 16.96 -12.24 8.35
N TRP A 14 16.68 -11.29 9.23
CA TRP A 14 15.85 -11.51 10.40
C TRP A 14 14.44 -11.96 10.02
N PHE A 15 13.78 -11.29 9.06
CA PHE A 15 12.47 -11.70 8.57
C PHE A 15 12.48 -13.10 7.93
N GLN A 16 13.53 -13.43 7.19
CA GLN A 16 13.71 -14.74 6.56
C GLN A 16 13.93 -15.87 7.58
N SER A 17 14.34 -15.56 8.82
CA SER A 17 14.51 -16.57 9.88
C SER A 17 13.18 -17.13 10.39
N PHE A 18 12.06 -16.41 10.18
CA PHE A 18 10.75 -16.88 10.59
C PHE A 18 10.20 -17.93 9.63
N ARG A 19 9.74 -19.06 10.17
CA ARG A 19 9.11 -20.16 9.39
C ARG A 19 7.91 -19.71 8.55
N LEU A 20 7.19 -18.67 8.99
CA LEU A 20 6.03 -18.14 8.27
C LEU A 20 6.41 -17.33 7.01
N TYR A 21 7.65 -16.85 6.91
CA TYR A 21 8.09 -16.03 5.77
C TYR A 21 7.94 -16.77 4.44
N GLY A 22 8.34 -18.04 4.36
CA GLY A 22 8.23 -18.83 3.12
C GLY A 22 6.78 -19.01 2.62
N ILE A 23 5.80 -18.92 3.52
CA ILE A 23 4.37 -19.05 3.20
C ILE A 23 3.78 -17.69 2.81
N LEU A 24 4.18 -16.62 3.53
CA LEU A 24 3.62 -15.28 3.36
C LEU A 24 4.26 -14.49 2.22
N ALA A 25 5.55 -14.71 1.93
CA ALA A 25 6.29 -14.02 0.88
C ALA A 25 5.60 -14.06 -0.51
N PRO A 26 5.09 -15.20 -1.02
CA PRO A 26 4.44 -15.22 -2.35
C PRO A 26 3.11 -14.46 -2.39
N ILE A 27 2.47 -14.24 -1.25
CA ILE A 27 1.19 -13.53 -1.15
C ILE A 27 1.34 -12.10 -0.62
N GLU A 28 2.56 -11.58 -0.48
CA GLU A 28 2.81 -10.25 0.10
C GLU A 28 2.01 -9.12 -0.57
N LEU A 29 1.91 -9.13 -1.91
CA LEU A 29 1.17 -8.13 -2.66
C LEU A 29 -0.34 -8.29 -2.48
N HIS A 30 -0.81 -9.52 -2.30
CA HIS A 30 -2.22 -9.80 -2.00
C HIS A 30 -2.56 -9.36 -0.57
N LEU A 31 -1.66 -9.55 0.39
CA LEU A 31 -1.83 -9.03 1.75
C LEU A 31 -1.84 -7.50 1.73
N LEU A 32 -0.93 -6.88 0.98
CA LEU A 32 -0.80 -5.44 0.88
C LEU A 32 -2.02 -4.79 0.18
N PHE A 33 -2.27 -5.14 -1.07
CA PHE A 33 -3.35 -4.54 -1.87
C PHE A 33 -4.73 -5.13 -1.58
N GLY A 34 -4.80 -6.42 -1.22
CA GLY A 34 -6.06 -7.05 -0.82
C GLY A 34 -6.61 -6.47 0.48
N ALA A 35 -5.74 -6.18 1.46
CA ALA A 35 -6.16 -5.47 2.66
C ALA A 35 -6.73 -4.07 2.36
N LEU A 36 -6.05 -3.31 1.50
CA LEU A 36 -6.56 -2.01 1.04
C LEU A 36 -7.89 -2.14 0.32
N GLY A 37 -8.05 -3.18 -0.51
CA GLY A 37 -9.30 -3.48 -1.18
C GLY A 37 -10.45 -3.75 -0.21
N VAL A 38 -10.20 -4.50 0.88
CA VAL A 38 -11.20 -4.77 1.92
C VAL A 38 -11.59 -3.50 2.68
N GLN A 39 -10.62 -2.65 3.02
CA GLN A 39 -10.87 -1.37 3.69
C GLN A 39 -11.68 -0.42 2.79
N PHE A 40 -11.23 -0.25 1.55
CA PHE A 40 -11.95 0.53 0.55
C PHE A 40 -13.37 0.00 0.31
N LEU A 41 -13.54 -1.32 0.25
CA LEU A 41 -14.85 -1.94 0.06
C LEU A 41 -15.78 -1.66 1.25
N TYR A 42 -15.29 -1.72 2.48
CA TYR A 42 -16.07 -1.36 3.66
C TYR A 42 -16.57 0.09 3.57
N ASP A 43 -15.67 1.02 3.28
CA ASP A 43 -15.99 2.45 3.18
C ASP A 43 -16.97 2.73 2.03
N LEU A 44 -16.78 2.06 0.89
CA LEU A 44 -17.69 2.16 -0.25
C LEU A 44 -19.09 1.63 0.09
N LEU A 45 -19.15 0.44 0.71
CA LEU A 45 -20.41 -0.21 1.05
C LEU A 45 -21.21 0.60 2.07
N ILE A 46 -20.56 1.13 3.11
CA ILE A 46 -21.27 1.93 4.13
C ILE A 46 -21.74 3.28 3.59
N SER A 47 -21.08 3.82 2.56
CA SER A 47 -21.48 5.07 1.92
C SER A 47 -22.61 4.91 0.90
N ILE A 48 -22.72 3.76 0.23
CA ILE A 48 -23.72 3.54 -0.84
C ILE A 48 -24.97 2.81 -0.32
N LEU A 49 -24.81 1.86 0.59
CA LEU A 49 -25.93 1.04 1.04
C LEU A 49 -26.86 1.81 2.00
N PRO A 50 -28.18 1.51 1.96
CA PRO A 50 -29.12 2.09 2.91
C PRO A 50 -28.85 1.58 4.32
N TYR A 51 -29.24 2.37 5.32
CA TYR A 51 -29.08 2.04 6.75
C TYR A 51 -29.61 0.66 7.14
N SER A 52 -30.62 0.12 6.43
CA SER A 52 -31.16 -1.22 6.65
C SER A 52 -30.13 -2.35 6.44
N SER A 53 -29.10 -2.12 5.63
CA SER A 53 -28.01 -3.08 5.36
C SER A 53 -26.89 -3.02 6.40
N ASN A 54 -26.90 -2.05 7.32
CA ASN A 54 -25.82 -1.84 8.29
C ASN A 54 -25.64 -3.02 9.26
N HIS A 55 -26.71 -3.76 9.56
CA HIS A 55 -26.60 -4.95 10.41
C HIS A 55 -25.71 -6.04 9.79
N VAL A 56 -25.85 -6.27 8.48
CA VAL A 56 -25.06 -7.27 7.75
C VAL A 56 -23.61 -6.80 7.63
N LEU A 57 -23.40 -5.51 7.32
CA LEU A 57 -22.06 -4.92 7.27
C LEU A 57 -21.36 -4.99 8.65
N SER A 58 -22.08 -4.69 9.73
CA SER A 58 -21.54 -4.80 11.08
C SER A 58 -21.13 -6.23 11.41
N PHE A 59 -21.95 -7.23 11.05
CA PHE A 59 -21.61 -8.63 11.29
C PHE A 59 -20.33 -9.04 10.54
N ILE A 60 -20.24 -8.73 9.25
CA ILE A 60 -19.08 -9.12 8.43
C ILE A 60 -17.80 -8.40 8.89
N PHE A 61 -17.86 -7.08 9.09
CA PHE A 61 -16.65 -6.28 9.32
C PHE A 61 -16.24 -6.18 10.79
N HIS A 62 -17.17 -6.35 11.73
CA HIS A 62 -16.91 -6.20 13.17
C HIS A 62 -17.07 -7.51 13.96
N THR A 63 -17.99 -8.41 13.57
CA THR A 63 -18.16 -9.71 14.25
C THR A 63 -17.21 -10.79 13.72
N ILE A 64 -16.91 -10.81 12.41
CA ILE A 64 -15.87 -11.67 11.79
C ILE A 64 -14.50 -10.96 11.76
N PRO A 65 -14.30 -10.00 12.66
CA PRO A 65 -13.43 -8.81 12.54
C PRO A 65 -12.67 -8.61 11.21
N LEU A 66 -13.36 -8.64 10.07
CA LEU A 66 -12.70 -8.60 8.76
C LEU A 66 -11.91 -7.30 8.55
N LEU A 67 -12.40 -6.19 9.09
CA LEU A 67 -11.72 -4.89 9.01
C LEU A 67 -10.39 -4.88 9.78
N VAL A 68 -10.38 -5.49 10.97
CA VAL A 68 -9.18 -5.61 11.82
C VAL A 68 -8.18 -6.54 11.16
N ILE A 69 -8.64 -7.68 10.61
CA ILE A 69 -7.79 -8.62 9.87
C ILE A 69 -7.16 -7.91 8.67
N ALA A 70 -7.93 -7.13 7.92
CA ALA A 70 -7.42 -6.34 6.81
C ALA A 70 -6.35 -5.34 7.28
N GLN A 71 -6.57 -4.60 8.38
CA GLN A 71 -5.58 -3.67 8.91
C GLN A 71 -4.26 -4.37 9.25
N TYR A 72 -4.29 -5.52 9.94
CA TYR A 72 -3.07 -6.27 10.23
C TYR A 72 -2.44 -6.86 8.96
N ALA A 73 -3.23 -7.37 8.04
CA ALA A 73 -2.76 -7.90 6.76
C ALA A 73 -2.03 -6.83 5.94
N PHE A 74 -2.53 -5.58 5.93
CA PHE A 74 -1.84 -4.46 5.28
C PHE A 74 -0.45 -4.24 5.86
N TRP A 75 -0.33 -4.14 7.19
CA TRP A 75 0.96 -3.90 7.83
C TRP A 75 1.91 -5.08 7.62
N VAL A 76 1.46 -6.32 7.78
CA VAL A 76 2.28 -7.50 7.50
C VAL A 76 2.72 -7.52 6.03
N GLY A 77 1.81 -7.23 5.10
CA GLY A 77 2.13 -7.08 3.67
C GLY A 77 3.15 -5.98 3.41
N ALA A 78 3.06 -4.84 4.11
CA ALA A 78 3.99 -3.73 3.99
C ALA A 78 5.41 -4.11 4.48
N TRP A 79 5.49 -4.78 5.62
CA TRP A 79 6.75 -5.29 6.17
C TRP A 79 7.38 -6.35 5.27
N LEU A 80 6.59 -7.26 4.71
CA LEU A 80 7.08 -8.26 3.75
C LEU A 80 7.59 -7.59 2.47
N THR A 81 6.82 -6.65 1.92
CA THR A 81 7.16 -5.94 0.68
C THR A 81 8.42 -5.08 0.85
N LEU A 82 8.70 -4.54 2.05
CA LEU A 82 9.95 -3.83 2.37
C LEU A 82 11.19 -4.71 2.16
N VAL A 83 11.08 -6.00 2.49
CA VAL A 83 12.18 -6.96 2.39
C VAL A 83 12.10 -7.80 1.12
N SER A 84 11.20 -7.50 0.19
CA SER A 84 11.04 -8.28 -1.05
C SER A 84 11.59 -7.57 -2.28
N SER A 85 11.58 -8.25 -3.43
CA SER A 85 11.90 -7.63 -4.73
C SER A 85 10.84 -6.64 -5.20
N ASN A 86 9.66 -6.66 -4.59
CA ASN A 86 8.49 -5.85 -4.95
C ASN A 86 8.40 -4.53 -4.16
N VAL A 87 9.48 -4.12 -3.47
CA VAL A 87 9.54 -2.87 -2.68
C VAL A 87 9.07 -1.63 -3.45
N LYS A 88 9.19 -1.63 -4.79
CA LYS A 88 8.67 -0.57 -5.68
C LYS A 88 7.17 -0.32 -5.54
N TYR A 89 6.38 -1.31 -5.11
CA TYR A 89 4.93 -1.19 -4.94
C TYR A 89 4.51 -0.62 -3.58
N LEU A 90 5.41 -0.65 -2.59
CA LEU A 90 5.13 -0.18 -1.24
C LEU A 90 4.72 1.30 -1.18
N PRO A 91 5.42 2.24 -1.87
CA PRO A 91 5.00 3.65 -1.85
C PRO A 91 3.59 3.85 -2.41
N TYR A 92 3.20 3.09 -3.44
CA TYR A 92 1.86 3.14 -4.00
C TYR A 92 0.81 2.64 -3.01
N ALA A 93 1.07 1.52 -2.33
CA ALA A 93 0.16 0.99 -1.33
C ALA A 93 0.00 1.92 -0.12
N LEU A 94 1.10 2.50 0.38
CA LEU A 94 1.06 3.50 1.45
C LEU A 94 0.28 4.75 1.05
N TRP A 95 0.42 5.17 -0.21
CA TRP A 95 -0.34 6.30 -0.74
C TRP A 95 -1.84 5.98 -0.89
N ILE A 96 -2.20 4.78 -1.35
CA ILE A 96 -3.61 4.33 -1.39
C ILE A 96 -4.17 4.25 0.03
N ASN A 97 -3.41 3.74 1.00
CA ASN A 97 -3.83 3.71 2.40
C ASN A 97 -4.15 5.12 2.92
N ALA A 98 -3.24 6.08 2.66
CA ALA A 98 -3.44 7.47 3.02
C ALA A 98 -4.68 8.06 2.32
N PHE A 99 -4.90 7.73 1.05
CA PHE A 99 -6.07 8.15 0.29
C PHE A 99 -7.38 7.65 0.91
N ILE A 100 -7.46 6.35 1.25
CA ILE A 100 -8.65 5.75 1.89
C ILE A 100 -8.94 6.45 3.23
N ILE A 101 -7.91 6.69 4.04
CA ILE A 101 -8.04 7.35 5.35
C ILE A 101 -8.47 8.82 5.23
N LEU A 102 -7.90 9.55 4.28
CA LEU A 102 -8.14 10.99 4.12
C LEU A 102 -9.48 11.30 3.43
N PHE A 103 -10.00 10.38 2.64
CA PHE A 103 -11.21 10.59 1.84
C PHE A 103 -12.23 9.46 2.06
N PRO A 104 -12.94 9.44 3.20
CA PRO A 104 -14.12 8.60 3.34
C PRO A 104 -15.16 9.02 2.28
N PHE A 105 -15.62 8.08 1.46
CA PHE A 105 -16.37 8.31 0.21
C PHE A 105 -17.80 8.84 0.43
N GLY A 106 -17.96 10.05 0.94
CA GLY A 106 -19.22 10.81 0.91
C GLY A 106 -19.44 11.54 -0.42
N PHE A 107 -20.68 11.95 -0.73
CA PHE A 107 -21.08 12.60 -1.99
C PHE A 107 -20.26 13.86 -2.38
N GLY A 108 -19.63 14.55 -1.42
CA GLY A 108 -18.71 15.68 -1.68
C GLY A 108 -17.23 15.29 -1.81
N GLY A 109 -16.84 14.08 -1.41
CA GLY A 109 -15.46 13.61 -1.32
C GLY A 109 -14.89 13.03 -2.61
N LEU A 110 -15.75 12.69 -3.58
CA LEU A 110 -15.32 12.06 -4.85
C LEU A 110 -14.46 12.99 -5.73
N ILE A 111 -14.75 14.28 -5.75
CA ILE A 111 -13.98 15.26 -6.53
C ILE A 111 -12.61 15.49 -5.87
N SER A 112 -12.57 15.68 -4.56
CA SER A 112 -11.32 15.82 -3.81
C SER A 112 -10.46 14.56 -3.89
N ALA A 113 -11.11 13.39 -3.87
CA ALA A 113 -10.46 12.11 -4.07
C ALA A 113 -9.82 12.00 -5.47
N LEU A 114 -10.55 12.40 -6.52
CA LEU A 114 -10.03 12.37 -7.89
C LEU A 114 -8.85 13.34 -8.08
N VAL A 115 -8.93 14.55 -7.51
CA VAL A 115 -7.83 15.53 -7.54
C VAL A 115 -6.59 14.99 -6.79
N TYR A 116 -6.78 14.42 -5.60
CA TYR A 116 -5.69 13.80 -4.84
C TYR A 116 -5.06 12.65 -5.61
N ALA A 117 -5.89 11.80 -6.25
CA ALA A 117 -5.43 10.69 -7.06
C ALA A 117 -4.53 11.14 -8.22
N LEU A 118 -4.97 12.19 -8.92
CA LEU A 118 -4.28 12.75 -10.07
C LEU A 118 -2.96 13.43 -9.67
N LEU A 119 -2.97 14.23 -8.60
CA LEU A 119 -1.77 14.88 -8.08
C LEU A 119 -0.75 13.86 -7.56
N GLY A 120 -1.20 12.82 -6.84
CA GLY A 120 -0.34 11.74 -6.40
C GLY A 120 0.33 11.03 -7.59
N TYR A 121 -0.44 10.68 -8.62
CA TYR A 121 0.09 10.06 -9.83
C TYR A 121 1.16 10.93 -10.52
N VAL A 122 0.91 12.24 -10.66
CA VAL A 122 1.87 13.18 -11.25
C VAL A 122 3.15 13.26 -10.42
N LEU A 123 3.04 13.30 -9.09
CA LEU A 123 4.18 13.39 -8.18
C LEU A 123 5.01 12.11 -8.19
N PHE A 124 4.36 10.93 -8.27
CA PHE A 124 5.04 9.65 -8.46
C PHE A 124 5.75 9.54 -9.82
N LYS A 125 5.11 10.03 -10.89
CA LYS A 125 5.74 10.06 -12.22
C LYS A 125 6.98 10.97 -12.23
N TYR A 126 6.91 12.12 -11.56
CA TYR A 126 8.03 13.05 -11.43
C TYR A 126 9.18 12.51 -10.57
N SER A 127 8.87 11.84 -9.45
CA SER A 127 9.91 11.25 -8.62
C SER A 127 10.62 10.12 -9.38
N ALA A 128 9.87 9.23 -10.03
CA ALA A 128 10.45 8.16 -10.85
C ALA A 128 11.33 8.67 -12.00
N SER A 129 10.92 9.76 -12.69
CA SER A 129 11.72 10.36 -13.76
C SER A 129 12.97 11.05 -13.25
N SER A 130 12.92 11.71 -12.08
CA SER A 130 14.09 12.34 -11.45
C SER A 130 15.16 11.31 -11.07
N TYR A 131 14.77 10.14 -10.55
CA TYR A 131 15.73 9.06 -10.26
C TYR A 131 16.31 8.42 -11.53
N ALA A 132 15.53 8.36 -12.62
CA ALA A 132 16.03 7.87 -13.91
C ALA A 132 17.04 8.83 -14.57
N ASN A 133 16.89 10.14 -14.36
CA ASN A 133 17.78 11.16 -14.96
C ASN A 133 19.14 11.26 -14.25
N ILE A 134 19.20 10.93 -12.96
CA ILE A 134 20.48 10.89 -12.19
C ILE A 134 21.42 9.77 -12.70
N ASN A 135 20.87 8.70 -13.29
CA ASN A 135 21.66 7.60 -13.84
C ASN A 135 22.10 7.82 -15.30
N ARG A 136 21.80 8.99 -15.91
CA ARG A 136 22.28 9.34 -17.25
C ARG A 136 23.32 10.49 -17.19
N HIS A 137 24.58 10.06 -17.02
CA HIS A 137 25.85 10.70 -17.47
C HIS A 137 26.40 11.94 -16.72
N PRO A 138 27.76 12.06 -16.59
CA PRO A 138 28.68 12.26 -17.72
C PRO A 138 29.95 11.38 -17.68
N GLY A 139 30.14 10.55 -18.70
CA GLY A 139 31.35 9.72 -18.83
C GLY A 139 31.56 9.05 -20.19
N GLU A 140 30.79 9.39 -21.22
CA GLU A 140 31.16 9.04 -22.59
C GLU A 140 31.90 10.24 -23.20
N GLY A 141 33.21 10.05 -23.28
CA GLY A 141 34.16 11.00 -23.83
C GLY A 141 33.93 11.25 -25.31
N SER A 142 34.22 12.49 -25.65
CA SER A 142 34.61 13.02 -26.95
C SER A 142 35.44 12.06 -27.82
N ILE A 143 35.12 12.08 -29.12
CA ILE A 143 35.98 11.94 -30.33
C ILE A 143 36.98 10.77 -30.33
#